data_AF-A0A849NAB3-F1
#
_entry.id   AF-A0A849NAB3-F1
#
_cell.length_a   1.000
_cell.length_b   1.000
_cell.length_c   1.000
_cell.angle_alpha   90.00
_cell.angle_beta   90.00
_cell.angle_gamma   90.00
#
_symmetry.space_group_name_H-M   'P 1'
#
loop_
_entity.id
_entity.type
_entity.pdbx_description
1 polymer ?
#
loop_
_entity_poly.entity_id
_entity_poly.type
_entity_poly.pdbx_seq_one_letter_code
_entity_poly.pdbx_strand_id
1 'polypeptide(L)'
;MAQVVRLRTQPQRVQREVASDLAEQLRLLPEDMLSQLPGSIRLAISKATHGLHKHARPDTEEGLWPGGFVMLSRAQTKAIWDAIRALPADDRPNHVRHAFDLVLLNLRQDTGEVMLTRDQLAEEIGCSPVHVSHVMGTLARMGVVRRERRRIEGVRGPGMVVYFVNPHVAWNGSLDIRKADAKDAKAPTLTLMEGGKTA
;
A
#
# COMPACT_ATOMS: atom_id res chain seq x y z
N MET A 1 -23.42 2.08 -5.04
CA MET A 1 -22.01 1.82 -4.69
C MET A 1 -21.34 1.21 -5.92
N ALA A 2 -20.46 1.93 -6.61
CA ALA A 2 -19.82 1.43 -7.83
C ALA A 2 -18.55 0.65 -7.45
N GLN A 3 -18.58 -0.66 -7.63
CA GLN A 3 -17.40 -1.51 -7.47
C GLN A 3 -16.53 -1.35 -8.71
N VAL A 4 -15.36 -0.73 -8.56
CA VAL A 4 -14.38 -0.65 -9.64
C VAL A 4 -13.78 -2.04 -9.82
N VAL A 5 -14.32 -2.81 -10.78
CA VAL A 5 -13.81 -4.13 -11.16
C VAL A 5 -12.93 -3.95 -12.39
N ARG A 6 -11.62 -4.15 -12.24
CA ARG A 6 -10.70 -4.13 -13.38
C ARG A 6 -10.80 -5.44 -14.14
N LEU A 7 -11.21 -5.37 -15.41
CA LEU A 7 -11.24 -6.51 -16.30
C LEU A 7 -9.81 -6.88 -16.70
N ARG A 8 -9.37 -8.08 -16.30
CA ARG A 8 -8.09 -8.64 -16.73
C ARG A 8 -8.29 -9.44 -18.01
N THR A 9 -7.28 -9.46 -18.87
CA THR A 9 -7.30 -10.32 -20.04
C THR A 9 -7.26 -11.79 -19.60
N GLN A 10 -7.98 -12.65 -20.33
CA GLN A 10 -7.99 -14.11 -20.10
C GLN A 10 -6.57 -14.70 -19.93
N PRO A 11 -5.56 -14.37 -20.78
CA PRO A 11 -4.21 -14.90 -20.61
C PRO A 11 -3.52 -14.51 -19.28
N GLN A 12 -3.73 -13.29 -18.78
CA GLN A 12 -3.15 -12.86 -17.49
C GLN A 12 -3.78 -13.58 -16.30
N ARG A 13 -5.04 -14.00 -16.40
CA ARG A 13 -5.70 -14.81 -15.36
C ARG A 13 -5.15 -16.24 -15.36
N VAL A 14 -5.07 -16.86 -16.53
CA VAL A 14 -4.56 -18.23 -16.71
C VAL A 14 -3.11 -18.35 -16.22
N GLN A 15 -2.21 -17.43 -16.60
CA GLN A 15 -0.82 -17.46 -16.14
C GLN A 15 -0.70 -17.36 -14.61
N ARG A 16 -1.60 -16.62 -13.97
CA ARG A 16 -1.60 -16.44 -12.52
C ARG A 16 -2.16 -17.65 -11.78
N GLU A 17 -3.23 -18.25 -12.29
CA GLU A 17 -3.78 -19.50 -11.77
C GLU A 17 -2.71 -20.60 -11.83
N VAL A 18 -2.05 -20.75 -13.00
CA VAL A 18 -0.93 -21.69 -13.17
C VAL A 18 0.23 -21.40 -12.20
N ALA A 19 0.63 -20.14 -12.03
CA ALA A 19 1.71 -19.80 -11.10
C ALA A 19 1.34 -20.05 -9.63
N SER A 20 0.07 -19.87 -9.26
CA SER A 20 -0.44 -20.14 -7.92
C SER A 20 -0.46 -21.63 -7.63
N ASP A 21 -0.98 -22.43 -8.56
CA ASP A 21 -1.08 -23.88 -8.41
C ASP A 21 0.30 -24.52 -8.31
N LEU A 22 1.26 -24.08 -9.13
CA LEU A 22 2.65 -24.54 -9.06
C LEU A 22 3.34 -24.15 -7.75
N ALA A 23 3.08 -22.95 -7.23
CA ALA A 23 3.64 -22.52 -5.95
C ALA A 23 3.12 -23.37 -4.78
N GLU A 24 1.83 -23.70 -4.76
CA GLU A 24 1.23 -24.58 -3.75
C GLU A 24 1.76 -26.02 -3.89
N GLN A 25 1.91 -26.54 -5.11
CA GLN A 25 2.50 -27.86 -5.34
C GLN A 25 3.94 -27.96 -4.84
N LEU A 26 4.76 -26.93 -5.07
CA LEU A 26 6.14 -26.89 -4.56
C LEU A 26 6.20 -26.76 -3.04
N ARG A 27 5.16 -26.21 -2.41
CA ARG A 27 5.05 -26.07 -0.95
C ARG A 27 4.64 -27.36 -0.25
N LEU A 28 4.00 -28.27 -0.99
CA LEU A 28 3.63 -29.61 -0.53
C LEU A 28 4.81 -30.61 -0.59
N LEU A 29 5.96 -30.20 -1.13
CA LEU A 29 7.17 -31.01 -1.07
C LEU A 29 7.56 -31.21 0.40
N PRO A 30 7.66 -32.46 0.87
CA PRO A 30 7.89 -32.70 2.28
C PRO A 30 9.35 -32.36 2.67
N GLU A 31 9.50 -31.79 3.86
CA GLU A 31 10.74 -31.14 4.33
C GLU A 31 11.91 -32.14 4.46
N ASP A 32 11.58 -33.41 4.71
CA ASP A 32 12.51 -34.53 4.73
C ASP A 32 13.16 -34.77 3.35
N MET A 33 12.38 -34.71 2.27
CA MET A 33 12.87 -34.73 0.89
C MET A 33 13.67 -33.46 0.57
N LEU A 34 13.21 -32.32 1.08
CA LEU A 34 13.89 -31.03 1.23
C LEU A 34 15.37 -31.18 1.63
N SER A 35 15.54 -31.84 2.77
CA SER A 35 16.80 -31.92 3.51
C SER A 35 17.84 -32.85 2.86
N GLN A 36 17.39 -33.83 2.07
CA GLN A 36 18.24 -34.81 1.40
C GLN A 36 18.81 -34.30 0.07
N LEU A 37 18.31 -33.18 -0.44
CA LEU A 37 18.80 -32.60 -1.69
C LEU A 37 20.11 -31.82 -1.50
N PRO A 38 21.01 -31.85 -2.52
CA PRO A 38 22.17 -30.97 -2.59
C PRO A 38 21.78 -29.49 -2.43
N GLY A 39 22.63 -28.71 -1.73
CA GLY A 39 22.34 -27.30 -1.41
C GLY A 39 22.09 -26.41 -2.63
N SER A 40 22.71 -26.70 -3.78
CA SER A 40 22.47 -25.99 -5.04
C SER A 40 21.05 -26.20 -5.57
N ILE A 41 20.51 -27.41 -5.43
CA ILE A 41 19.16 -27.78 -5.86
C ILE A 41 18.13 -27.17 -4.92
N ARG A 42 18.38 -27.20 -3.61
CA ARG A 42 17.53 -26.51 -2.61
C ARG A 42 17.44 -25.01 -2.88
N LEU A 43 18.56 -24.38 -3.23
CA LEU A 43 18.61 -22.96 -3.60
C LEU A 43 17.82 -22.68 -4.91
N ALA A 44 17.92 -23.56 -5.90
CA ALA A 44 17.18 -23.44 -7.15
C ALA A 44 15.66 -23.56 -6.92
N ILE A 45 15.22 -24.54 -6.13
CA ILE A 45 13.81 -24.72 -5.75
C ILE A 45 13.33 -23.48 -4.97
N SER A 46 14.08 -23.03 -3.97
CA SER A 46 13.73 -21.82 -3.20
C SER A 46 13.54 -20.58 -4.09
N LYS A 47 14.46 -20.35 -5.04
CA LYS A 47 14.36 -19.25 -6.01
C LYS A 47 13.15 -19.40 -6.94
N ALA A 48 12.86 -20.61 -7.41
CA ALA A 48 11.71 -20.90 -8.26
C ALA A 48 10.39 -20.66 -7.50
N THR A 49 10.25 -21.21 -6.29
CA THR A 49 9.09 -21.01 -5.42
C THR A 49 8.88 -19.52 -5.09
N HIS A 50 9.96 -18.79 -4.81
CA HIS A 50 9.88 -17.33 -4.58
C HIS A 50 9.41 -16.58 -5.83
N GLY A 51 9.94 -16.91 -7.01
CA GLY A 51 9.54 -16.33 -8.29
C GLY A 51 8.06 -16.61 -8.61
N LEU A 52 7.60 -17.83 -8.38
CA LEU A 52 6.20 -18.23 -8.58
C LEU A 52 5.26 -17.52 -7.60
N HIS A 53 5.63 -17.43 -6.31
CA HIS A 53 4.85 -16.64 -5.34
C HIS A 53 4.76 -15.16 -5.68
N LYS A 54 5.83 -14.58 -6.24
CA LYS A 54 5.83 -13.18 -6.72
C LYS A 54 4.81 -12.96 -7.85
N HIS A 55 4.62 -13.94 -8.74
CA HIS A 55 3.66 -13.87 -9.83
C HIS A 55 2.23 -14.24 -9.39
N ALA A 56 2.09 -15.23 -8.49
CA ALA A 56 0.80 -15.72 -7.99
C ALA A 56 0.11 -14.70 -7.06
N ARG A 57 0.88 -14.05 -6.18
CA ARG A 57 0.38 -13.01 -5.27
C ARG A 57 0.60 -11.64 -5.92
N PRO A 58 -0.46 -10.91 -6.29
CA PRO A 58 -0.33 -9.61 -6.91
C PRO A 58 0.28 -8.68 -5.86
N ASP A 59 1.50 -8.22 -6.13
CA ASP A 59 1.79 -6.84 -5.77
C ASP A 59 0.99 -6.00 -6.73
N THR A 60 -0.13 -5.45 -6.26
CA THR A 60 -0.85 -4.49 -7.08
C THR A 60 0.04 -3.26 -7.22
N GLU A 61 0.50 -2.98 -8.43
CA GLU A 61 1.04 -1.66 -8.79
C GLU A 61 -0.01 -0.55 -8.58
N GLU A 62 -1.27 -0.94 -8.33
CA GLU A 62 -2.46 -0.10 -8.17
C GLU A 62 -3.06 -0.13 -6.75
N GLY A 63 -2.29 -0.50 -5.73
CA GLY A 63 -2.61 -0.12 -4.33
C GLY A 63 -3.81 -0.76 -3.62
N LEU A 64 -4.36 -1.88 -4.10
CA LEU A 64 -5.33 -2.65 -3.31
C LEU A 64 -4.91 -4.11 -3.17
N TRP A 65 -4.61 -4.52 -1.93
CA TRP A 65 -4.39 -5.91 -1.54
C TRP A 65 -5.74 -6.60 -1.27
N PRO A 66 -5.92 -7.90 -1.58
CA PRO A 66 -7.24 -8.56 -1.51
C PRO A 66 -7.72 -8.93 -0.09
N GLY A 67 -6.92 -8.74 0.96
CA GLY A 67 -7.33 -8.97 2.35
C GLY A 67 -7.58 -7.66 3.08
N GLY A 68 -8.79 -7.13 2.99
CA GLY A 68 -9.17 -5.89 3.68
C GLY A 68 -8.45 -4.64 3.16
N PHE A 69 -8.92 -3.48 3.62
CA PHE A 69 -8.52 -2.12 3.26
C PHE A 69 -7.04 -1.74 3.58
N VAL A 70 -6.11 -2.70 3.54
CA VAL A 70 -4.66 -2.46 3.61
C VAL A 70 -4.23 -1.85 2.27
N MET A 71 -4.14 -0.52 2.30
CA MET A 71 -3.96 0.42 1.19
C MET A 71 -2.60 0.35 0.46
N LEU A 72 -1.70 -0.56 0.83
CA LEU A 72 -0.32 -0.56 0.34
C LEU A 72 0.12 -1.95 -0.13
N SER A 73 0.55 -2.03 -1.39
CA SER A 73 1.25 -3.20 -1.91
C SER A 73 2.68 -3.29 -1.37
N ARG A 74 3.34 -4.44 -1.52
CA ARG A 74 4.75 -4.60 -1.11
C ARG A 74 5.65 -3.71 -1.95
N ALA A 75 5.32 -3.49 -3.23
CA ALA A 75 6.02 -2.54 -4.11
C ALA A 75 5.94 -1.11 -3.59
N GLN A 76 4.74 -0.63 -3.22
CA GLN A 76 4.56 0.70 -2.62
C GLN A 76 5.29 0.80 -1.28
N THR A 77 5.17 -0.23 -0.43
CA THR A 77 5.85 -0.30 0.86
C THR A 77 7.37 -0.20 0.70
N LYS A 78 7.93 -0.95 -0.25
CA LYS A 78 9.36 -0.89 -0.59
C LYS A 78 9.75 0.49 -1.11
N ALA A 79 8.96 1.09 -2.00
CA ALA A 79 9.23 2.42 -2.55
C ALA A 79 9.25 3.48 -1.44
N ILE A 80 8.32 3.41 -0.48
CA ILE A 80 8.31 4.28 0.71
C ILE A 80 9.59 4.06 1.53
N TRP A 81 9.97 2.81 1.79
CA TRP A 81 11.19 2.51 2.55
C TRP A 81 12.46 3.01 1.85
N ASP A 82 12.55 2.86 0.53
CA ASP A 82 13.66 3.40 -0.27
C ASP A 82 13.68 4.94 -0.19
N ALA A 83 12.53 5.59 -0.31
CA ALA A 83 12.41 7.04 -0.20
C ALA A 83 12.77 7.56 1.20
N ILE A 84 12.35 6.86 2.27
CA ILE A 84 12.73 7.20 3.65
C ILE A 84 14.24 7.08 3.83
N ARG A 85 14.86 6.01 3.30
CA ARG A 85 16.32 5.84 3.37
C ARG A 85 17.11 6.94 2.65
N ALA A 86 16.52 7.55 1.61
CA ALA A 86 17.12 8.62 0.85
C ALA A 86 16.91 10.02 1.48
N LEU A 87 16.16 10.13 2.59
CA LEU A 87 15.97 11.40 3.27
C LEU A 87 17.30 11.95 3.85
N PRO A 88 17.48 13.28 3.90
CA PRO A 88 18.60 13.90 4.61
C PRO A 88 18.66 13.48 6.08
N ALA A 89 19.86 13.50 6.68
CA ALA A 89 20.04 13.15 8.08
C ALA A 89 19.20 14.01 9.04
N ASP A 90 19.01 15.29 8.70
CA ASP A 90 18.20 16.25 9.48
C ASP A 90 16.72 15.86 9.54
N ASP A 91 16.22 15.16 8.53
CA ASP A 91 14.85 14.61 8.50
C ASP A 91 14.72 13.32 9.33
N ARG A 92 15.83 12.82 9.88
CA ARG A 92 15.92 11.64 10.77
C ARG A 92 15.24 10.40 10.19
N PRO A 93 15.80 9.83 9.10
CA PRO A 93 15.25 8.68 8.38
C PRO A 93 14.82 7.50 9.28
N ASN A 94 15.58 7.22 10.34
CA ASN A 94 15.29 6.11 11.25
C ASN A 94 14.00 6.32 12.06
N HIS A 95 13.76 7.54 12.56
CA HIS A 95 12.52 7.87 13.27
C HIS A 95 11.34 7.90 12.29
N VAL A 96 11.54 8.40 11.07
CA VAL A 96 10.52 8.38 10.01
C VAL A 96 10.17 6.94 9.62
N ARG A 97 11.17 6.06 9.55
CA ARG A 97 10.97 4.64 9.30
C ARG A 97 10.17 3.99 10.41
N HIS A 98 10.55 4.22 11.66
CA HIS A 98 9.86 3.64 12.81
C HIS A 98 8.40 4.13 12.90
N ALA A 99 8.16 5.42 12.69
CA ALA A 99 6.82 5.98 12.64
C ALA A 99 5.97 5.33 11.54
N PHE A 100 6.54 5.10 10.35
CA PHE A 100 5.83 4.42 9.27
C PHE A 100 5.47 2.97 9.63
N ASP A 101 6.39 2.23 10.26
CA ASP A 101 6.13 0.86 10.70
C ASP A 101 5.02 0.85 11.78
N LEU A 102 5.04 1.78 12.74
CA LEU A 102 3.99 1.94 13.76
C LEU A 102 2.64 2.32 13.16
N VAL A 103 2.63 3.17 12.12
CA VAL A 103 1.44 3.47 11.34
C VAL A 103 0.87 2.16 10.78
N LEU A 104 1.65 1.37 10.05
CA LEU A 104 1.17 0.11 9.46
C LEU A 104 0.59 -0.87 10.47
N LEU A 105 1.22 -0.97 11.65
CA LEU A 105 0.80 -1.88 12.72
C LEU A 105 -0.48 -1.43 13.44
N ASN A 106 -0.73 -0.12 13.49
CA ASN A 106 -1.83 0.47 14.26
C ASN A 106 -2.86 1.16 13.37
N LEU A 107 -3.11 0.60 12.18
CA LEU A 107 -4.17 1.07 11.30
C LEU A 107 -5.50 0.42 11.63
N ARG A 108 -6.53 1.26 11.71
CA ARG A 108 -7.90 0.79 11.55
C ARG A 108 -8.07 0.35 10.11
N GLN A 109 -8.13 -0.95 9.89
CA GLN A 109 -8.03 -1.52 8.55
C GLN A 109 -9.07 -0.91 7.61
N ASP A 110 -10.35 -0.88 7.99
CA ASP A 110 -11.47 -0.38 7.19
C ASP A 110 -11.39 1.07 6.67
N THR A 111 -10.64 1.94 7.33
CA THR A 111 -10.64 3.39 7.09
C THR A 111 -9.26 3.94 6.79
N GLY A 112 -8.22 3.15 7.07
CA GLY A 112 -6.83 3.60 7.00
C GLY A 112 -6.48 4.65 8.06
N GLU A 113 -7.27 4.77 9.13
CA GLU A 113 -7.00 5.70 10.23
C GLU A 113 -5.90 5.17 11.14
N VAL A 114 -4.93 6.02 11.49
CA VAL A 114 -3.86 5.69 12.43
C VAL A 114 -4.42 5.81 13.85
N MET A 115 -4.44 4.70 14.58
CA MET A 115 -5.04 4.60 15.91
C MET A 115 -4.13 5.10 17.04
N LEU A 116 -2.86 5.37 16.74
CA LEU A 116 -1.96 5.96 17.72
C LEU A 116 -2.08 7.49 17.75
N THR A 117 -2.21 8.02 18.96
CA THR A 117 -2.07 9.45 19.21
C THR A 117 -0.61 9.89 19.04
N ARG A 118 -0.41 11.20 18.91
CA ARG A 118 0.95 11.78 18.83
C ARG A 118 1.81 11.42 20.04
N ASP A 119 1.23 11.40 21.23
CA ASP A 119 1.98 11.18 22.47
C ASP A 119 2.36 9.70 22.61
N GLN A 120 1.49 8.77 22.21
CA GLN A 120 1.82 7.34 22.11
C GLN A 120 2.89 7.07 21.04
N LEU A 121 2.80 7.71 19.87
CA LEU A 121 3.87 7.65 18.86
C LEU A 121 5.20 8.14 19.43
N ALA A 122 5.19 9.17 20.29
CA ALA A 122 6.39 9.73 20.87
C ALA A 122 7.06 8.73 21.83
N GLU A 123 6.25 8.07 22.66
CA GLU A 123 6.68 7.02 23.59
C GLU A 123 7.29 5.84 22.85
N GLU A 124 6.57 5.27 21.87
CA GLU A 124 7.04 4.12 21.08
C GLU A 124 8.30 4.41 20.27
N ILE A 125 8.40 5.62 19.70
CA ILE A 125 9.59 6.04 18.94
C ILE A 125 10.75 6.39 19.88
N GLY A 126 10.49 6.69 21.16
CA GLY A 126 11.49 7.18 22.10
C GLY A 126 11.93 8.61 21.82
N CYS A 127 11.01 9.49 21.41
CA CYS A 127 11.32 10.90 21.10
C CYS A 127 10.30 11.88 21.72
N SER A 128 10.57 13.19 21.63
CA SER A 128 9.62 14.22 22.10
C SER A 128 8.36 14.29 21.21
N PRO A 129 7.17 14.59 21.75
CA PRO A 129 5.95 14.78 20.95
C PRO A 129 6.07 15.89 19.87
N VAL A 130 6.88 16.91 20.12
CA VAL A 130 7.20 17.95 19.11
C VAL A 130 7.87 17.32 17.91
N HIS A 131 8.75 16.36 18.17
CA HIS A 131 9.52 15.67 17.14
C HIS A 131 8.67 14.71 16.31
N VAL A 132 7.67 14.06 16.92
CA VAL A 132 6.67 13.26 16.20
C VAL A 132 5.94 14.09 15.15
N SER A 133 5.60 15.34 15.47
CA SER A 133 4.92 16.23 14.52
C SER A 133 5.79 16.51 13.29
N HIS A 134 7.11 16.63 13.47
CA HIS A 134 8.06 16.76 12.37
C HIS A 134 8.10 15.48 11.53
N VAL A 135 8.27 14.33 12.18
CA VAL A 135 8.35 13.00 11.55
C VAL A 135 7.08 12.66 10.75
N MET A 136 5.90 12.80 11.36
CA MET A 136 4.62 12.60 10.69
C MET A 136 4.38 13.65 9.60
N GLY A 137 4.90 14.87 9.78
CA GLY A 137 4.93 15.89 8.74
C GLY A 137 5.78 15.48 7.54
N THR A 138 6.92 14.82 7.75
CA THR A 138 7.76 14.26 6.68
C THR A 138 7.01 13.17 5.91
N LEU A 139 6.38 12.22 6.60
CA LEU A 139 5.52 11.21 5.96
C LEU A 139 4.37 11.84 5.18
N ALA A 140 3.79 12.94 5.68
CA ALA A 140 2.75 13.67 4.97
C ALA A 140 3.28 14.38 3.71
N ARG A 141 4.47 14.99 3.77
CA ARG A 141 5.14 15.60 2.59
C ARG A 141 5.47 14.55 1.54
N MET A 142 5.85 13.35 1.96
CA MET A 142 6.07 12.20 1.08
C MET A 142 4.77 11.63 0.49
N GLY A 143 3.61 12.15 0.89
CA GLY A 143 2.31 11.66 0.44
C GLY A 143 1.90 10.31 1.05
N VAL A 144 2.60 9.85 2.08
CA VAL A 144 2.37 8.55 2.73
C VAL A 144 1.12 8.60 3.61
N VAL A 145 0.97 9.70 4.35
CA VAL A 145 -0.17 9.93 5.25
C VAL A 145 -0.85 11.26 4.93
N ARG A 146 -2.16 11.34 5.16
CA ARG A 146 -2.91 12.59 5.20
C ARG A 146 -3.21 12.96 6.64
N ARG A 147 -3.18 14.26 6.93
CA ARG A 147 -3.56 14.81 8.24
C ARG A 147 -4.97 15.38 8.18
N GLU A 148 -5.75 15.17 9.22
CA GLU A 148 -7.08 15.73 9.40
C GLU A 148 -7.21 16.29 10.82
N ARG A 149 -8.00 17.35 11.00
CA ARG A 149 -8.34 17.85 12.33
C ARG A 149 -9.76 17.44 12.67
N ARG A 150 -9.92 16.62 13.71
CA ARG A 150 -11.22 16.30 14.27
C ARG A 150 -11.51 17.21 15.45
N ARG A 151 -12.67 17.87 15.41
CA ARG A 151 -13.20 18.56 16.56
C ARG A 151 -13.69 17.50 17.55
N ILE A 152 -13.16 17.53 18.77
CA ILE A 152 -13.64 16.68 19.86
C ILE A 152 -14.68 17.49 20.61
N GLU A 153 -15.88 16.92 20.78
CA GLU A 153 -16.92 17.53 21.60
C GLU A 153 -16.41 17.77 23.02
N GLY A 154 -16.64 18.97 23.56
CA GLY A 154 -16.17 19.36 24.89
C GLY A 154 -14.75 19.92 24.97
N VAL A 155 -13.92 19.81 23.93
CA VAL A 155 -12.56 20.41 23.90
C VAL A 155 -12.58 21.78 23.21
N ARG A 156 -12.26 22.85 23.94
CA ARG A 156 -12.06 24.19 23.36
C ARG A 156 -10.72 24.23 22.61
N GLY A 157 -10.76 24.46 21.30
CA GLY A 157 -9.56 24.62 20.47
C GLY A 157 -9.73 24.13 19.04
N PRO A 158 -8.64 24.09 18.25
CA PRO A 158 -8.66 23.70 16.83
C PRO A 158 -8.91 22.19 16.58
N GLY A 159 -9.19 21.39 17.62
CA GLY A 159 -9.40 19.95 17.54
C GLY A 159 -8.10 19.12 17.63
N MET A 160 -8.25 17.80 17.60
CA MET A 160 -7.17 16.83 17.62
C MET A 160 -6.73 16.48 16.20
N VAL A 161 -5.43 16.30 15.99
CA VAL A 161 -4.87 15.83 14.72
C VAL A 161 -5.00 14.32 14.65
N VAL A 162 -5.58 13.84 13.57
CA VAL A 162 -5.70 12.42 13.23
C VAL A 162 -4.99 12.20 11.90
N TYR A 163 -4.30 11.07 11.77
CA TYR A 163 -3.61 10.70 10.54
C TYR A 163 -4.32 9.54 9.86
N PHE A 164 -4.27 9.51 8.54
CA PHE A 164 -4.71 8.38 7.75
C PHE A 164 -3.63 8.01 6.75
N VAL A 165 -3.46 6.73 6.46
CA VAL A 165 -2.66 6.31 5.31
C VAL A 165 -3.35 6.77 4.03
N ASN A 166 -2.56 7.25 3.09
CA ASN A 166 -3.06 7.63 1.78
C ASN A 166 -3.21 6.35 0.91
N PRO A 167 -4.39 6.04 0.35
CA PRO A 167 -4.54 4.89 -0.54
C PRO A 167 -3.65 4.92 -1.79
N HIS A 168 -3.20 6.10 -2.16
CA HIS A 168 -2.46 6.34 -3.40
C HIS A 168 -0.97 6.61 -3.12
N VAL A 169 -0.37 6.00 -2.10
CA VAL A 169 1.06 6.19 -1.84
C VAL A 169 1.91 5.65 -2.99
N ALA A 170 2.35 6.58 -3.85
CA ALA A 170 3.50 6.52 -4.76
C ALA A 170 3.54 7.80 -5.64
N TRP A 171 3.10 8.95 -5.12
CA TRP A 171 2.84 10.14 -5.94
C TRP A 171 3.59 11.37 -5.41
N ASN A 172 4.72 11.70 -6.03
CA ASN A 172 5.52 12.90 -5.74
C ASN A 172 5.29 14.07 -6.72
N GLY A 173 4.27 13.97 -7.59
CA GLY A 173 3.78 15.08 -8.41
C GLY A 173 4.62 15.45 -9.63
N SER A 174 4.00 15.31 -10.81
CA SER A 174 3.84 16.49 -11.67
C SER A 174 2.38 16.60 -12.12
N LEU A 175 1.82 17.82 -12.02
CA LEU A 175 0.47 18.17 -12.42
C LEU A 175 0.30 18.19 -13.96
N ASP A 176 1.41 18.28 -14.69
CA ASP A 176 1.41 18.40 -16.16
C ASP A 176 1.17 17.05 -16.85
N ILE A 177 1.66 15.95 -16.27
CA ILE A 177 1.36 14.58 -16.73
C ILE A 177 -0.13 14.26 -16.56
N ARG A 178 -0.75 14.69 -15.45
CA ARG A 178 -2.21 14.57 -15.26
C ARG A 178 -3.01 15.27 -16.35
N LYS A 179 -2.56 16.44 -16.80
CA LYS A 179 -3.27 17.22 -17.84
C LYS A 179 -3.02 16.67 -19.26
N ALA A 180 -1.89 16.01 -19.50
CA ALA A 180 -1.62 15.29 -20.75
C ALA A 180 -2.42 13.99 -20.84
N ASP A 181 -2.34 13.13 -19.81
CA ASP A 181 -3.06 11.85 -19.79
C ASP A 181 -4.58 12.04 -19.76
N ALA A 182 -5.10 13.08 -19.08
CA ALA A 182 -6.52 13.40 -19.10
C ALA A 182 -6.99 14.03 -20.43
N LYS A 183 -6.08 14.55 -21.27
CA LYS A 183 -6.39 15.01 -22.63
C LYS A 183 -6.39 13.86 -23.64
N ASP A 184 -5.51 12.87 -23.48
CA ASP A 184 -5.39 11.73 -24.39
C ASP A 184 -6.29 10.54 -24.03
N ALA A 185 -6.79 10.48 -22.79
CA ALA A 185 -7.83 9.54 -22.41
C ALA A 185 -9.14 9.90 -23.14
N LYS A 186 -9.51 9.12 -24.17
CA LYS A 186 -10.83 9.18 -24.80
C LYS A 186 -11.89 9.02 -23.71
N ALA A 187 -12.61 10.11 -23.42
CA ALA A 187 -13.74 10.07 -22.51
C ALA A 187 -14.71 8.96 -22.96
N PRO A 188 -15.25 8.16 -22.04
CA PRO A 188 -16.19 7.11 -22.42
C PRO A 188 -17.38 7.76 -23.13
N THR A 189 -17.71 7.28 -24.33
CA THR A 189 -18.87 7.75 -25.07
C THR A 189 -20.11 7.35 -24.28
N LEU A 190 -20.69 8.33 -23.58
CA LEU A 190 -21.95 8.15 -22.87
C LEU A 190 -23.08 8.26 -23.90
N THR A 191 -23.78 7.16 -24.14
CA THR A 191 -25.01 7.16 -24.94
C THR A 191 -26.21 7.38 -24.02
N LEU A 192 -27.02 8.38 -24.35
CA LEU A 192 -28.27 8.66 -23.67
C LEU A 192 -29.28 7.56 -24.05
N MET A 193 -29.69 6.73 -23.09
CA MET A 193 -30.81 5.81 -23.30
C MET A 193 -32.13 6.56 -23.07
N GLU A 194 -32.89 6.78 -24.13
CA GLU A 194 -34.28 7.24 -24.02
C GLU A 194 -35.18 6.06 -23.65
N GLY A 195 -35.53 5.95 -22.37
CA GLY A 195 -36.53 5.01 -21.90
C GLY A 195 -37.94 5.54 -22.13
N GLY A 196 -38.78 4.76 -22.83
CA GLY A 196 -40.22 4.96 -22.90
C GLY A 196 -40.78 5.36 -24.27
N LYS A 197 -40.72 4.48 -25.26
CA LYS A 197 -41.75 4.41 -26.31
C LYS A 197 -42.22 2.97 -26.47
N THR A 198 -43.52 2.82 -26.22
CA THR A 198 -44.37 1.64 -26.36
C THR A 198 -44.21 0.93 -27.70
N ALA A 199 -44.26 -0.41 -27.66
CA ALA A 199 -44.90 -1.24 -28.67
C ALA A 199 -45.65 -2.37 -27.94
#